data_AF-A0A355R5C4-F1
#
_entry.id   AF-A0A355R5C4-F1
#
_cell.length_a   1.000
_cell.length_b   1.000
_cell.length_c   1.000
_cell.angle_alpha   90.00
_cell.angle_beta   90.00
_cell.angle_gamma   90.00
#
_symmetry.space_group_name_H-M   'P 1'
#
loop_
_entity.id
_entity.type
_entity.pdbx_description
1 polymer ?
#
loop_
_entity_poly.entity_id
_entity_poly.type
_entity_poly.pdbx_seq_one_letter_code
_entity_poly.pdbx_strand_id
1 'polypeptide(L)'
;MCGSVWAAGNEDEAAALASLTEVQKMYENRPQGTPNQAGTRTLSKKDINDCVTQMTEAKNKLDTVKQQYGSTKAYQSMQTRMLAGQVRGRLGTCKQTKDTLGY
;
A
#
# COMPACT_ATOMS: atom_id res chain seq x y z
N MET A 1 17.50 35.16 15.17
CA MET A 1 17.21 33.93 14.39
C MET A 1 15.78 33.54 14.70
N CYS A 2 14.82 33.97 13.89
CA CYS A 2 13.40 33.82 14.19
C CYS A 2 12.73 32.95 13.11
N GLY A 3 12.22 31.80 13.56
CA GLY A 3 10.92 31.26 13.15
C GLY A 3 10.77 30.77 11.71
N SER A 4 11.19 29.52 11.45
CA SER A 4 10.73 28.75 10.28
C SER A 4 10.26 27.36 10.67
N VAL A 5 9.59 27.23 11.82
CA VAL A 5 9.14 25.92 12.37
C VAL A 5 7.65 25.67 12.11
N TRP A 6 6.91 26.60 11.50
CA TRP A 6 5.44 26.58 11.48
C TRP A 6 4.80 26.40 10.09
N ALA A 7 5.59 26.29 9.02
CA ALA A 7 5.10 25.98 7.66
C ALA A 7 5.26 24.49 7.29
N ALA A 8 6.32 23.84 7.78
CA ALA A 8 6.62 22.43 7.47
C ALA A 8 5.51 21.47 7.92
N GLY A 9 4.88 21.72 9.07
CA GLY A 9 3.85 20.81 9.62
C GLY A 9 2.62 20.62 8.73
N ASN A 10 2.22 21.64 7.95
CA ASN A 10 1.09 21.52 7.02
C ASN A 10 1.51 20.97 5.65
N GLU A 11 2.71 21.31 5.18
CA GLU A 11 3.25 20.80 3.92
C GLU A 11 3.60 19.31 4.03
N ASP A 12 4.23 18.89 5.13
CA ASP A 12 4.54 17.50 5.44
C ASP A 12 3.25 16.67 5.61
N GLU A 13 2.21 17.24 6.23
CA GLU A 13 0.90 16.59 6.36
C GLU A 13 0.25 16.36 4.99
N ALA A 14 0.27 17.36 4.12
CA ALA A 14 -0.26 17.24 2.76
C ALA A 14 0.55 16.23 1.92
N ALA A 15 1.88 16.24 2.03
CA ALA A 15 2.76 15.29 1.36
C ALA A 15 2.56 13.85 1.87
N ALA A 16 2.37 13.68 3.18
CA ALA A 16 2.02 12.41 3.78
C ALA A 16 0.67 11.89 3.24
N LEU A 17 -0.37 12.73 3.22
CA LEU A 17 -1.69 12.37 2.70
C LEU A 17 -1.64 11.99 1.21
N ALA A 18 -0.92 12.73 0.38
CA ALA A 18 -0.75 12.41 -1.03
C ALA A 18 -0.09 11.05 -1.21
N SER A 19 1.01 10.81 -0.48
CA SER A 19 1.74 9.53 -0.54
C SER A 19 0.89 8.35 -0.05
N LEU A 20 0.12 8.54 1.03
CA LEU A 20 -0.80 7.53 1.56
C LEU A 20 -1.95 7.24 0.60
N THR A 21 -2.46 8.26 -0.09
CA THR A 21 -3.48 8.11 -1.13
C THR A 21 -2.96 7.27 -2.30
N GLU A 22 -1.70 7.44 -2.69
CA GLU A 22 -1.08 6.62 -3.72
C GLU A 22 -0.93 5.17 -3.27
N VAL A 23 -0.57 4.92 -2.01
CA VAL A 23 -0.57 3.56 -1.43
C VAL A 23 -1.96 2.95 -1.47
N GLN A 24 -2.99 3.72 -1.11
CA GLN A 24 -4.37 3.25 -1.15
C GLN A 24 -4.78 2.86 -2.58
N LYS A 25 -4.47 3.69 -3.58
CA LYS A 25 -4.72 3.37 -5.00
C LYS A 25 -4.00 2.10 -5.44
N MET A 26 -2.73 1.92 -5.03
CA MET A 26 -2.01 0.68 -5.32
C MET A 26 -2.68 -0.54 -4.69
N TYR A 27 -3.21 -0.41 -3.47
CA TYR A 27 -3.96 -1.49 -2.82
C TYR A 27 -5.28 -1.81 -3.54
N GLU A 28 -6.03 -0.79 -3.94
CA GLU A 28 -7.33 -0.94 -4.61
C GLU A 28 -7.20 -1.51 -6.03
N ASN A 29 -6.23 -1.02 -6.81
CA ASN A 29 -5.97 -1.42 -8.20
C ASN A 29 -5.17 -2.72 -8.33
N ARG A 30 -5.02 -3.49 -7.24
CA ARG A 30 -4.30 -4.77 -7.29
C ARG A 30 -4.98 -5.75 -8.26
N PRO A 31 -4.24 -6.69 -8.86
CA PRO A 31 -4.83 -7.75 -9.67
C PRO A 31 -5.85 -8.55 -8.86
N GLN A 32 -7.07 -8.65 -9.38
CA GLN A 32 -8.13 -9.45 -8.78
C GLN A 32 -8.37 -10.76 -9.54
N GLY A 33 -7.64 -10.99 -10.63
CA GLY A 33 -7.84 -12.12 -11.53
C GLY A 33 -8.99 -11.90 -12.51
N THR A 34 -9.08 -12.78 -13.50
CA THR A 34 -10.07 -12.71 -14.57
C THR A 34 -11.33 -13.47 -14.15
N PRO A 35 -12.54 -12.90 -14.29
CA PRO A 35 -13.78 -13.64 -14.08
C PRO A 35 -13.83 -14.88 -14.98
N ASN A 36 -14.27 -16.00 -14.42
CA ASN A 36 -14.49 -17.24 -15.15
C ASN A 36 -15.99 -17.57 -15.22
N GLN A 37 -16.34 -18.59 -16.01
CA GLN A 37 -17.72 -19.01 -16.24
C GLN A 37 -18.46 -19.46 -14.96
N ALA A 38 -17.72 -19.84 -13.90
CA ALA A 38 -18.29 -20.21 -12.61
C ALA A 38 -18.60 -18.99 -11.70
N GLY A 39 -18.44 -17.76 -12.19
CA GLY A 39 -18.61 -16.54 -11.40
C GLY A 39 -17.50 -16.30 -10.38
N THR A 40 -16.44 -17.12 -10.42
CA THR A 40 -15.23 -16.95 -9.59
C THR A 40 -14.14 -16.26 -10.42
N ARG A 41 -13.03 -15.89 -9.79
CA ARG A 41 -11.88 -15.27 -10.48
C ARG A 41 -10.71 -16.22 -10.54
N THR A 42 -10.23 -16.49 -11.74
CA THR A 42 -9.01 -17.27 -11.95
C THR A 42 -7.81 -16.33 -11.87
N LEU A 43 -6.87 -16.65 -10.99
CA LEU A 43 -5.62 -15.92 -10.86
C LEU A 43 -4.57 -16.57 -11.78
N SER A 44 -4.13 -15.84 -12.79
CA SER A 44 -3.01 -16.28 -13.62
C SER A 44 -1.68 -16.15 -12.88
N LYS A 45 -0.63 -16.81 -13.39
CA LYS A 45 0.75 -16.61 -12.93
C LYS A 45 1.18 -15.15 -12.99
N LYS A 46 0.72 -14.41 -14.00
CA LYS A 46 0.97 -12.98 -14.12
C LYS A 46 0.26 -12.20 -13.02
N ASP A 47 -1.03 -12.45 -12.78
CA ASP A 47 -1.80 -11.74 -11.75
C ASP A 47 -1.19 -11.89 -10.35
N ILE A 48 -0.72 -13.10 -10.01
CA ILE A 48 -0.08 -13.35 -8.72
C ILE A 48 1.26 -12.65 -8.60
N ASN A 49 2.10 -12.71 -9.63
CA ASN A 49 3.39 -12.03 -9.61
C ASN A 49 3.21 -10.51 -9.56
N ASP A 50 2.30 -9.97 -10.36
CA ASP A 50 1.97 -8.54 -10.37
C ASP A 50 1.40 -8.12 -8.99
N CYS A 51 0.59 -8.97 -8.33
CA CYS A 51 0.14 -8.69 -6.97
C CYS A 51 1.32 -8.61 -5.98
N VAL A 52 2.25 -9.57 -6.01
CA VAL A 52 3.41 -9.58 -5.10
C VAL A 52 4.26 -8.33 -5.32
N THR A 53 4.53 -7.96 -6.58
CA THR A 53 5.29 -6.76 -6.93
C THR A 53 4.59 -5.50 -6.43
N GLN A 54 3.32 -5.29 -6.81
CA GLN A 54 2.55 -4.10 -6.46
C GLN A 54 2.36 -3.94 -4.94
N MET A 55 2.12 -5.04 -4.21
CA MET A 55 2.00 -4.96 -2.74
C MET A 55 3.36 -4.77 -2.05
N THR A 56 4.46 -5.23 -2.67
CA THR A 56 5.81 -4.94 -2.18
C THR A 56 6.15 -3.46 -2.37
N GLU A 57 5.83 -2.88 -3.53
CA GLU A 57 5.99 -1.46 -3.80
C GLU A 57 5.14 -0.60 -2.85
N ALA A 58 3.87 -0.97 -2.65
CA ALA A 58 2.99 -0.29 -1.70
C ALA A 58 3.54 -0.35 -0.27
N LYS A 59 4.10 -1.49 0.16
CA LYS A 59 4.76 -1.63 1.46
C LYS A 59 6.00 -0.73 1.55
N ASN A 60 6.88 -0.77 0.56
CA ASN A 60 8.09 0.04 0.55
C ASN A 60 7.75 1.53 0.62
N LYS A 61 6.71 1.96 -0.09
CA LYS A 61 6.25 3.35 -0.04
C LYS A 61 5.68 3.72 1.33
N LEU A 62 4.92 2.84 1.98
CA LEU A 62 4.51 3.05 3.38
C LEU A 62 5.69 3.19 4.34
N ASP A 63 6.75 2.39 4.15
CA ASP A 63 7.95 2.46 4.95
C ASP A 63 8.73 3.77 4.69
N THR A 64 8.78 4.26 3.46
CA THR A 64 9.30 5.60 3.13
C THR A 64 8.48 6.72 3.78
N VAL A 65 7.15 6.67 3.69
CA VAL A 65 6.26 7.64 4.33
C VAL A 65 6.45 7.63 5.84
N LYS A 66 6.66 6.46 6.46
CA LYS A 66 7.00 6.37 7.88
C LYS A 66 8.30 7.09 8.22
N GLN A 67 9.33 6.91 7.39
CA GLN A 67 10.64 7.53 7.64
C GLN A 67 10.60 9.05 7.48
N GLN A 68 9.89 9.55 6.45
CA GLN A 68 9.84 10.98 6.14
C GLN A 68 8.78 11.73 6.96
N TYR A 69 7.63 11.10 7.20
CA TYR A 69 6.43 11.75 7.73
C TYR A 69 5.84 11.01 8.94
N GLY A 70 6.62 10.19 9.65
CA GLY A 70 6.12 9.35 10.75
C GLY A 70 5.53 10.13 11.94
N SER A 71 5.87 11.41 12.08
CA SER A 71 5.33 12.33 13.09
C SER A 71 4.01 13.01 12.68
N THR A 72 3.63 12.95 11.40
CA THR A 72 2.41 13.59 10.88
C THR A 72 1.14 12.93 11.43
N LYS A 73 0.05 13.70 11.53
CA LYS A 73 -1.24 13.17 11.98
C LYS A 73 -1.80 12.18 10.95
N ALA A 74 -1.57 12.44 9.67
CA ALA A 74 -1.92 11.57 8.56
C ALA A 74 -1.32 10.18 8.74
N TYR A 75 -0.01 10.10 9.02
CA TYR A 75 0.65 8.80 9.24
C TYR A 75 0.18 8.12 10.53
N GLN A 76 -0.02 8.88 11.61
CA GLN A 76 -0.45 8.34 12.90
C GLN A 76 -1.95 7.95 12.95
N SER A 77 -2.72 8.37 11.96
CA SER A 77 -4.16 8.12 11.87
C SER A 77 -4.51 6.63 11.86
N MET A 78 -5.73 6.32 12.31
CA MET A 78 -6.26 4.96 12.27
C MET A 78 -6.38 4.44 10.83
N GLN A 79 -6.68 5.32 9.87
CA GLN A 79 -6.79 4.97 8.45
C GLN A 79 -5.46 4.45 7.90
N THR A 80 -4.35 5.13 8.20
CA THR A 80 -3.00 4.68 7.78
C THR A 80 -2.62 3.35 8.43
N ARG A 81 -2.96 3.15 9.71
CA ARG A 81 -2.72 1.87 10.39
C ARG A 81 -3.49 0.73 9.73
N MET A 82 -4.75 0.96 9.37
CA MET A 82 -5.57 -0.01 8.65
C MET A 82 -5.00 -0.31 7.26
N LEU A 83 -4.63 0.72 6.50
CA LEU A 83 -4.02 0.58 5.18
C LEU A 83 -2.71 -0.22 5.25
N ALA A 84 -1.84 0.06 6.21
CA ALA A 84 -0.60 -0.68 6.42
C ALA A 84 -0.85 -2.16 6.77
N GLY A 85 -1.87 -2.43 7.59
CA GLY A 85 -2.31 -3.80 7.89
C GLY A 85 -2.83 -4.52 6.64
N GLN A 86 -3.68 -3.86 5.85
CA GLN A 86 -4.25 -4.39 4.61
C GLN A 86 -3.16 -4.71 3.57
N VAL A 87 -2.22 -3.80 3.32
CA VAL A 87 -1.11 -4.01 2.39
C VAL A 87 -0.25 -5.21 2.83
N ARG A 88 0.11 -5.29 4.12
CA ARG A 88 0.92 -6.41 4.65
C ARG A 88 0.17 -7.74 4.57
N GLY A 89 -1.09 -7.77 4.98
CA GLY A 89 -1.92 -8.97 4.91
C GLY A 89 -2.06 -9.45 3.47
N ARG A 90 -2.34 -8.54 2.53
CA ARG A 90 -2.50 -8.87 1.13
C ARG A 90 -1.20 -9.34 0.47
N LEU A 91 -0.08 -8.73 0.80
CA LEU A 91 1.24 -9.20 0.36
C LEU A 91 1.49 -10.65 0.84
N GLY A 92 1.17 -10.94 2.11
CA GLY A 92 1.25 -12.28 2.66
C GLY A 92 0.40 -13.29 1.88
N THR A 93 -0.87 -12.95 1.63
CA THR A 93 -1.76 -13.79 0.81
C THR A 93 -1.21 -13.99 -0.60
N CYS A 94 -0.74 -12.95 -1.28
CA CYS A 94 -0.24 -13.08 -2.66
C CYS A 94 1.03 -13.94 -2.73
N LYS A 95 1.93 -13.84 -1.74
CA LYS A 95 3.09 -14.73 -1.63
C LYS A 95 2.67 -16.18 -1.36
N GLN A 96 1.78 -16.38 -0.39
CA GLN A 96 1.28 -17.72 -0.07
C GLN A 96 0.58 -18.36 -1.28
N THR A 97 -0.24 -17.61 -2.01
CA THR A 97 -0.88 -18.12 -3.24
C THR A 97 0.14 -18.42 -4.32
N LYS A 98 1.18 -17.59 -4.48
CA LYS A 98 2.30 -17.87 -5.40
C LYS A 98 2.97 -19.20 -5.09
N ASP A 99 3.32 -19.40 -3.83
CA ASP A 99 4.00 -20.63 -3.38
C ASP A 99 3.08 -21.85 -3.53
N THR A 100 1.79 -21.71 -3.20
CA THR A 100 0.78 -22.78 -3.31
C THR A 100 0.54 -23.20 -4.77
N LEU A 101 0.56 -22.26 -5.70
CA LEU A 101 0.36 -22.52 -7.13
C LEU A 101 1.67 -22.87 -7.89
N GLY A 102 2.83 -22.79 -7.22
CA GLY A 102 4.14 -23.10 -7.81
C GLY A 102 4.60 -22.10 -8.88
N TYR A 103 4.27 -20.81 -8.71
CA TYR A 103 4.52 -19.76 -9.69
C TYR A 103 5.88 -19.06 -9.58
#